data_AF-A0A5Q4F148-F1
#
_entry.id   AF-A0A5Q4F148-F1
#
_cell.length_a   1.000
_cell.length_b   1.000
_cell.length_c   1.000
_cell.angle_alpha   90.00
_cell.angle_beta   90.00
_cell.angle_gamma   90.00
#
_symmetry.space_group_name_H-M   'P 1'
#
loop_
_entity.id
_entity.type
_entity.pdbx_description
1 polymer ?
#
loop_
_entity_poly.entity_id
_entity_poly.type
_entity_poly.pdbx_seq_one_letter_code
_entity_poly.pdbx_strand_id
1 'polypeptide(L)'
;MNRYIVLRVVSGLMIPMILIFAFYVQFHGEYSPGGGFQAGIVFTAAFVVYTLLYGLDAAQKAIPPEAAHALSAIGVLLFAAFGFASMFLGGNFLEYKVLLPNDQAGETFGIIGIELGVGITVAAVGLTLFYSFAGRRSEE
;
A
#
# COMPACT_ATOMS: atom_id res chain seq x y z
N MET A 1 -18.20 -31.34 7.58
CA MET A 1 -16.76 -31.03 7.80
C MET A 1 -16.30 -30.16 6.64
N ASN A 2 -16.03 -28.87 6.90
CA ASN A 2 -15.64 -27.93 5.84
C ASN A 2 -14.27 -28.37 5.27
N ARG A 3 -14.23 -28.77 3.98
CA ARG A 3 -13.06 -29.44 3.37
C ARG A 3 -11.78 -28.57 3.35
N TYR A 4 -11.87 -27.30 3.73
CA TYR A 4 -10.77 -26.33 3.67
C TYR A 4 -10.40 -25.71 5.03
N ILE A 5 -10.73 -26.36 6.16
CA ILE A 5 -10.45 -25.83 7.52
C ILE A 5 -8.94 -25.57 7.73
N VAL A 6 -8.07 -26.50 7.31
CA VAL A 6 -6.61 -26.36 7.45
C VAL A 6 -6.10 -25.18 6.62
N LEU A 7 -6.54 -25.08 5.36
CA LEU A 7 -6.18 -23.97 4.48
C LEU A 7 -6.61 -22.63 5.10
N ARG A 8 -7.85 -22.54 5.57
CA ARG A 8 -8.39 -21.30 6.16
C ARG A 8 -7.64 -20.85 7.40
N VAL A 9 -7.28 -21.79 8.28
CA VAL A 9 -6.53 -21.48 9.51
C VAL A 9 -5.09 -21.11 9.19
N VAL A 10 -4.37 -21.92 8.43
CA VAL A 10 -2.95 -21.71 8.13
C VAL A 10 -2.75 -20.45 7.30
N SER A 11 -3.50 -20.28 6.19
CA SER A 11 -3.40 -19.08 5.35
C SER A 11 -3.90 -17.83 6.08
N GLY A 12 -4.90 -17.96 6.97
CA GLY A 12 -5.34 -16.87 7.83
C GLY A 12 -4.24 -16.35 8.76
N LEU A 13 -3.40 -17.24 9.30
CA LEU A 13 -2.21 -16.88 10.09
C LEU A 13 -1.09 -16.25 9.25
N MET A 14 -1.04 -16.51 7.94
CA MET A 14 -0.04 -15.91 7.05
C MET A 14 -0.36 -14.45 6.72
N ILE A 15 -1.63 -14.04 6.68
CA ILE A 15 -2.02 -12.66 6.36
C ILE A 15 -1.29 -11.62 7.23
N PRO A 16 -1.29 -11.69 8.57
CA PRO A 16 -0.55 -10.73 9.39
C PRO A 16 0.96 -10.77 9.13
N MET A 17 1.53 -11.94 8.82
CA MET A 17 2.95 -12.05 8.48
C MET A 17 3.27 -11.36 7.15
N ILE A 18 2.41 -11.51 6.13
CA ILE A 18 2.54 -10.84 4.83
C ILE A 18 2.45 -9.32 5.01
N LEU A 19 1.53 -8.83 5.85
CA LEU A 19 1.38 -7.41 6.12
C LEU A 19 2.60 -6.84 6.86
N ILE A 20 3.13 -7.55 7.86
CA ILE A 20 4.38 -7.16 8.53
C ILE A 20 5.54 -7.11 7.52
N PHE A 21 5.63 -8.10 6.63
CA PHE A 21 6.63 -8.09 5.57
C PHE A 21 6.46 -6.92 4.60
N ALA A 22 5.23 -6.55 4.25
CA ALA A 22 4.97 -5.37 3.42
C ALA A 22 5.45 -4.08 4.11
N PHE A 23 5.22 -3.92 5.41
CA PHE A 23 5.77 -2.80 6.18
C PHE A 23 7.31 -2.83 6.23
N TYR A 24 7.92 -4.00 6.38
CA TYR A 24 9.37 -4.14 6.28
C TYR A 24 9.91 -3.62 4.94
N VAL A 25 9.31 -4.06 3.82
CA VAL A 25 9.68 -3.61 2.46
C VAL A 25 9.47 -2.11 2.28
N GLN A 26 8.42 -1.54 2.88
CA GLN A 26 8.12 -0.10 2.85
C GLN A 26 9.19 0.73 3.55
N PHE A 27 9.60 0.33 4.75
CA PHE A 27 10.53 1.12 5.58
C PHE A 27 12.01 0.86 5.29
N HIS A 28 12.33 -0.19 4.53
CA HIS A 28 13.72 -0.55 4.18
C HIS A 28 14.04 -0.39 2.69
N GLY A 29 13.20 0.35 1.94
CA GLY A 29 13.41 0.63 0.51
C GLY A 29 14.71 1.37 0.21
N GLU A 30 15.20 2.20 1.15
CA GLU A 30 16.46 2.94 0.96
C GLU A 30 17.72 2.08 1.12
N TYR A 31 17.65 0.99 1.89
CA TYR A 31 18.81 0.13 2.21
C TYR A 31 18.81 -1.21 1.46
N SER A 32 17.69 -1.61 0.89
CA SER A 32 17.49 -2.93 0.29
C SER A 32 16.59 -2.87 -0.94
N PRO A 33 16.62 -3.87 -1.84
CA PRO A 33 15.67 -3.94 -2.94
C PRO A 33 14.22 -3.94 -2.41
N GLY A 34 13.46 -2.89 -2.71
CA GLY A 34 12.14 -2.69 -2.11
C GLY A 34 11.60 -1.29 -2.42
N GLY A 35 10.83 -0.75 -1.47
CA GLY A 35 10.19 0.55 -1.57
C GLY A 35 8.67 0.47 -1.64
N GLY A 36 8.05 1.65 -1.81
CA GLY A 36 6.60 1.81 -1.74
C GLY A 36 5.82 0.94 -2.73
N PHE A 37 6.27 0.87 -3.99
CA PHE A 37 5.56 0.13 -5.02
C PHE A 37 5.46 -1.37 -4.69
N GLN A 38 6.58 -2.00 -4.34
CA GLN A 38 6.66 -3.41 -4.00
C GLN A 38 5.88 -3.70 -2.73
N ALA A 39 5.99 -2.84 -1.71
CA ALA A 39 5.20 -2.94 -0.49
C ALA A 39 3.69 -2.91 -0.80
N GLY A 40 3.23 -1.98 -1.65
CA GLY A 40 1.84 -1.88 -2.07
C GLY A 40 1.32 -3.15 -2.79
N ILE A 41 2.14 -3.79 -3.62
CA ILE A 41 1.79 -5.08 -4.24
C ILE A 41 1.66 -6.19 -3.19
N VAL A 42 2.57 -6.26 -2.21
CA VAL A 42 2.50 -7.26 -1.14
C VAL A 42 1.25 -7.05 -0.27
N PHE A 43 0.89 -5.79 0.03
CA PHE A 43 -0.38 -5.45 0.68
C PHE A 43 -1.59 -5.94 -0.12
N THR A 44 -1.60 -5.69 -1.43
CA THR A 44 -2.66 -6.16 -2.33
C THR A 44 -2.77 -7.69 -2.28
N ALA A 45 -1.64 -8.40 -2.35
CA ALA A 45 -1.59 -9.86 -2.30
C ALA A 45 -2.15 -10.41 -0.99
N ALA A 46 -1.86 -9.78 0.15
CA ALA A 46 -2.43 -10.16 1.45
C ALA A 46 -3.97 -10.10 1.43
N PHE A 47 -4.54 -9.06 0.81
CA PHE A 47 -5.98 -8.90 0.65
C PHE A 47 -6.60 -9.85 -0.39
N VAL A 48 -5.87 -10.20 -1.45
CA VAL A 48 -6.29 -11.25 -2.37
C VAL A 48 -6.42 -12.57 -1.62
N VAL A 49 -5.42 -12.95 -0.82
CA VAL A 49 -5.48 -14.14 0.03
C VAL A 49 -6.65 -14.06 1.01
N TYR A 50 -6.84 -12.92 1.68
CA TYR A 50 -8.01 -12.70 2.56
C TYR A 50 -9.32 -12.94 1.81
N THR A 51 -9.46 -12.38 0.60
CA THR A 51 -10.67 -12.53 -0.22
C THR A 51 -10.92 -13.98 -0.63
N LEU A 52 -9.88 -14.74 -0.96
CA LEU A 52 -9.99 -16.15 -1.29
C LEU A 52 -10.44 -17.01 -0.10
N LEU A 53 -10.09 -16.62 1.13
CA LEU A 53 -10.45 -17.36 2.35
C LEU A 53 -11.82 -17.00 2.91
N TYR A 54 -12.22 -15.73 2.79
CA TYR A 54 -13.38 -15.16 3.48
C TYR A 54 -14.48 -14.63 2.54
N GLY A 55 -14.21 -14.57 1.23
CA GLY A 55 -15.13 -14.07 0.21
C GLY A 55 -14.99 -12.57 -0.08
N LEU A 56 -15.52 -12.15 -1.23
CA LEU A 56 -15.47 -10.76 -1.70
C LEU A 56 -16.21 -9.80 -0.77
N ASP A 57 -17.39 -10.18 -0.28
CA ASP A 57 -18.17 -9.35 0.66
C ASP A 57 -17.42 -9.05 1.96
N ALA A 58 -16.66 -10.03 2.47
CA ALA A 58 -15.84 -9.83 3.67
C ALA A 58 -14.67 -8.87 3.38
N ALA A 59 -14.03 -9.02 2.22
CA ALA A 59 -12.94 -8.14 1.80
C ALA A 59 -13.41 -6.69 1.60
N GLN A 60 -14.54 -6.49 0.92
CA GLN A 60 -15.14 -5.17 0.71
C GLN A 60 -15.67 -4.53 2.00
N LYS A 61 -16.02 -5.34 3.02
CA LYS A 61 -16.30 -4.80 4.37
C LYS A 61 -15.03 -4.34 5.08
N ALA A 62 -13.90 -5.01 4.86
CA ALA A 62 -12.63 -4.63 5.46
C ALA A 62 -12.05 -3.37 4.80
N ILE A 63 -12.08 -3.28 3.46
CA ILE A 63 -11.75 -2.07 2.70
C ILE A 63 -12.85 -1.87 1.64
N PRO A 64 -13.77 -0.92 1.86
CA PRO A 64 -14.78 -0.58 0.86
C PRO A 64 -14.16 -0.09 -0.45
N PRO A 65 -14.78 -0.37 -1.62
CA PRO A 65 -14.30 0.13 -2.91
C PRO A 65 -14.11 1.65 -2.94
N GLU A 66 -15.02 2.40 -2.31
CA GLU A 66 -14.93 3.86 -2.19
C GLU A 66 -13.72 4.29 -1.36
N ALA A 67 -13.40 3.52 -0.31
CA ALA A 67 -12.22 3.76 0.51
C ALA A 67 -10.94 3.47 -0.28
N ALA A 68 -10.90 2.40 -1.08
CA ALA A 68 -9.78 2.13 -1.98
C ALA A 68 -9.60 3.27 -3.00
N HIS A 69 -10.67 3.79 -3.60
CA HIS A 69 -10.57 4.97 -4.49
C HIS A 69 -10.09 6.23 -3.76
N ALA A 70 -10.56 6.49 -2.54
CA ALA A 70 -10.09 7.62 -1.75
C ALA A 70 -8.60 7.48 -1.40
N LEU A 71 -8.17 6.27 -1.01
CA LEU A 71 -6.78 5.98 -0.67
C LEU A 71 -5.84 6.16 -1.87
N SER A 72 -6.27 5.80 -3.09
CA SER A 72 -5.45 6.02 -4.28
C SER A 72 -5.18 7.50 -4.53
N ALA A 73 -6.18 8.37 -4.35
CA ALA A 73 -6.02 9.80 -4.43
C ALA A 73 -5.16 10.35 -3.27
N ILE A 74 -5.39 9.89 -2.03
CA ILE A 74 -4.62 10.30 -0.85
C ILE A 74 -3.13 9.98 -1.02
N GLY A 75 -2.78 8.81 -1.57
CA GLY A 75 -1.38 8.46 -1.80
C GLY A 75 -0.68 9.39 -2.78
N VAL A 76 -1.36 9.76 -3.88
CA VAL A 76 -0.85 10.75 -4.85
C VAL A 76 -0.73 12.14 -4.22
N LEU A 77 -1.72 12.55 -3.42
CA LEU A 77 -1.68 13.82 -2.70
C LEU A 77 -0.55 13.86 -1.68
N LEU A 78 -0.25 12.75 -0.99
CA LEU A 78 0.87 12.65 -0.07
C LEU A 78 2.20 12.84 -0.81
N PHE A 79 2.38 12.17 -1.95
CA PHE A 79 3.56 12.36 -2.80
C PHE A 79 3.72 13.84 -3.21
N ALA A 80 2.65 14.45 -3.71
CA ALA A 80 2.65 15.85 -4.11
C ALA A 80 2.93 16.79 -2.93
N ALA A 81 2.38 16.49 -1.74
CA ALA A 81 2.56 17.29 -0.54
C ALA A 81 4.04 17.37 -0.12
N PHE A 82 4.80 16.27 -0.21
CA PHE A 82 6.25 16.30 0.04
C PHE A 82 7.00 17.19 -0.94
N GLY A 83 6.66 17.12 -2.24
CA GLY A 83 7.28 17.99 -3.25
C GLY A 83 6.92 19.47 -3.10
N PHE A 84 5.67 19.79 -2.74
CA PHE A 84 5.29 21.16 -2.43
C PHE A 84 5.88 21.65 -1.11
N ALA A 85 6.01 20.78 -0.10
CA ALA A 85 6.66 21.13 1.17
C ALA A 85 8.12 21.57 0.96
N SER A 86 8.88 20.87 0.11
CA SER A 86 10.24 21.32 -0.25
C SER A 86 10.24 22.71 -0.91
N MET A 87 9.26 23.02 -1.75
CA MET A 87 9.16 24.34 -2.39
C MET A 87 8.81 25.45 -1.40
N PHE A 88 7.89 25.20 -0.46
CA PHE A 88 7.55 26.18 0.59
C PHE A 88 8.71 26.50 1.53
N LEU A 89 9.68 25.58 1.64
CA LEU A 89 10.90 25.76 2.44
C LEU A 89 12.07 26.35 1.64
N GLY A 90 11.84 26.77 0.39
CA GLY A 90 12.83 27.45 -0.45
C GLY A 90 13.68 26.53 -1.34
N GLY A 91 13.38 25.23 -1.40
CA GLY A 91 13.99 24.28 -2.32
C GLY A 91 13.21 24.14 -3.63
N ASN A 92 13.69 23.28 -4.53
CA ASN A 92 12.97 22.84 -5.72
C ASN A 92 11.95 21.74 -5.38
N PHE A 93 11.06 21.42 -6.33
CA PHE A 93 10.12 20.30 -6.16
C PHE A 93 10.88 18.99 -5.96
N LEU A 94 10.59 18.28 -4.86
CA LEU A 94 11.28 17.05 -4.41
C LEU A 94 12.74 17.25 -3.98
N GLU A 95 13.15 18.47 -3.68
CA GLU A 95 14.45 18.74 -3.04
C GLU A 95 14.35 18.52 -1.53
N TYR A 96 14.51 17.28 -1.08
CA TYR A 96 14.19 16.89 0.30
C TYR A 96 15.15 17.42 1.37
N LYS A 97 16.36 17.87 0.98
CA LYS A 97 17.36 18.40 1.92
C LYS A 97 16.82 19.55 2.76
N VAL A 98 15.91 20.36 2.21
CA VAL A 98 15.33 21.52 2.92
C VAL A 98 14.24 21.14 3.92
N LEU A 99 13.79 19.87 3.96
CA LEU A 99 12.71 19.43 4.84
C LEU A 99 13.12 19.37 6.32
N LEU A 100 14.41 19.13 6.60
CA LEU A 100 14.95 19.03 7.96
C LEU A 100 16.29 19.77 8.08
N PRO A 101 16.70 20.20 9.29
CA PRO A 101 17.96 20.93 9.48
C PRO A 101 19.24 20.13 9.12
N ASN A 102 19.13 18.81 9.06
CA ASN A 102 20.21 17.93 8.63
C ASN A 102 19.86 17.37 7.24
N ASP A 103 20.67 17.70 6.24
CA ASP A 103 20.44 17.33 4.83
C ASP A 103 20.14 15.84 4.64
N GLN A 104 20.95 14.97 5.25
CA GLN A 104 20.80 13.52 5.13
C GLN A 104 19.49 13.03 5.75
N ALA A 105 19.14 13.56 6.93
CA ALA A 105 17.86 13.25 7.56
C ALA A 105 16.68 13.74 6.71
N GLY A 106 16.81 14.93 6.09
CA GLY A 106 15.81 15.48 5.17
C GLY A 106 15.59 14.58 3.95
N GLU A 107 16.67 14.11 3.32
CA GLU A 107 16.61 13.15 2.20
C GLU A 107 15.89 11.86 2.57
N THR A 108 16.33 11.17 3.63
CA THR A 108 15.69 9.92 4.09
C THR A 108 14.22 10.14 4.44
N PHE A 109 13.89 11.23 5.15
CA PHE A 109 12.52 11.54 5.52
C PHE A 109 11.63 11.79 4.29
N GLY A 110 12.14 12.55 3.32
CA GLY A 110 11.44 12.82 2.06
C GLY A 110 11.20 11.56 1.24
N ILE A 111 12.22 10.71 1.09
CA ILE A 111 12.12 9.44 0.36
C ILE A 111 11.11 8.51 1.02
N ILE A 112 11.21 8.26 2.32
CA ILE A 112 10.26 7.40 3.05
C ILE A 112 8.83 7.95 2.90
N GLY A 113 8.67 9.27 2.98
CA GLY A 113 7.38 9.95 2.83
C GLY A 113 6.73 9.77 1.45
N ILE A 114 7.50 10.00 0.38
CA ILE A 114 6.98 9.81 -0.99
C ILE A 114 6.72 8.34 -1.30
N GLU A 115 7.57 7.44 -0.82
CA GLU A 115 7.38 6.00 -0.99
C GLU A 115 6.13 5.52 -0.26
N LEU A 116 5.80 6.07 0.91
CA LEU A 116 4.54 5.77 1.60
C LEU A 116 3.34 6.16 0.73
N GLY A 117 3.38 7.33 0.09
CA GLY A 117 2.34 7.78 -0.84
C GLY A 117 2.19 6.84 -2.04
N VAL A 118 3.32 6.42 -2.62
CA VAL A 118 3.36 5.43 -3.71
C VAL A 118 2.78 4.09 -3.25
N GLY A 119 3.18 3.60 -2.07
CA GLY A 119 2.71 2.31 -1.55
C GLY A 119 1.21 2.28 -1.25
N ILE A 120 0.67 3.35 -0.67
CA ILE A 120 -0.78 3.51 -0.48
C ILE A 120 -1.50 3.49 -1.83
N THR A 121 -1.00 4.25 -2.81
CA THR A 121 -1.61 4.33 -4.15
C THR A 121 -1.61 2.97 -4.83
N VAL A 122 -0.49 2.26 -4.80
CA VAL A 122 -0.34 0.95 -5.45
C VAL A 122 -1.21 -0.11 -4.78
N ALA A 123 -1.27 -0.14 -3.44
CA ALA A 123 -2.15 -1.05 -2.72
C ALA A 123 -3.63 -0.79 -3.06
N ALA A 124 -4.04 0.48 -3.03
CA ALA A 124 -5.40 0.91 -3.32
C ALA A 124 -5.83 0.61 -4.77
N VAL A 125 -4.97 0.90 -5.74
CA VAL A 125 -5.22 0.59 -7.16
C VAL A 125 -5.24 -0.91 -7.39
N GLY A 126 -4.31 -1.66 -6.78
CA GLY A 126 -4.28 -3.12 -6.86
C GLY A 126 -5.57 -3.76 -6.34
N LEU A 127 -6.06 -3.30 -5.19
CA LEU A 127 -7.35 -3.71 -4.63
C LEU A 127 -8.52 -3.35 -5.55
N THR A 128 -8.54 -2.13 -6.08
CA THR A 128 -9.60 -1.65 -6.98
C THR A 128 -9.67 -2.51 -8.24
N LEU A 129 -8.52 -2.80 -8.86
CA LEU A 129 -8.42 -3.69 -10.01
C LEU A 129 -8.92 -5.08 -9.64
N PHE A 130 -8.45 -5.64 -8.53
CA PHE A 130 -8.86 -6.96 -8.07
C PHE A 130 -10.38 -7.05 -7.83
N TYR A 131 -10.99 -6.08 -7.16
CA TYR A 131 -12.45 -6.04 -6.96
C TYR A 131 -13.21 -5.91 -8.28
N SER A 132 -12.70 -5.12 -9.22
CA SER A 132 -13.32 -4.95 -10.54
C SER A 132 -13.35 -6.26 -11.34
N PHE A 133 -12.33 -7.11 -11.20
CA PHE A 133 -12.30 -8.43 -11.83
C PHE A 133 -13.06 -9.49 -11.02
N ALA A 134 -12.89 -9.52 -9.70
CA ALA A 134 -13.52 -10.51 -8.83
C ALA A 134 -15.05 -10.33 -8.72
N GLY A 135 -15.54 -9.09 -8.83
CA GLY A 135 -16.96 -8.75 -8.86
C GLY A 135 -17.64 -9.09 -10.20
N ARG A 136 -16.87 -9.34 -11.27
CA ARG A 136 -17.40 -9.84 -12.54
C ARG A 136 -17.68 -11.33 -12.44
N ARG A 137 -18.71 -11.71 -11.68
CA ARG A 137 -19.31 -13.03 -11.79
C ARG A 137 -20.39 -12.97 -12.87
N SER A 138 -20.07 -13.62 -13.99
CA SER A 138 -20.88 -13.96 -15.17
C SER A 138 -22.36 -13.52 -15.13
N GLU A 139 -22.68 -12.52 -15.95
CA GLU A 139 -23.98 -12.47 -16.62
C GLU A 139 -24.05 -13.66 -17.60
N GLU A 140 -24.28 -14.88 -17.07
CA GLU A 140 -24.73 -16.05 -17.82
C GLU A 140 -25.77 -16.81 -16.99
#